data_AF-A0A496LG58-F1
#
_entry.id   AF-A0A496LG58-F1
#
_cell.length_a   1.000
_cell.length_b   1.000
_cell.length_c   1.000
_cell.angle_alpha   90.00
_cell.angle_beta   90.00
_cell.angle_gamma   90.00
#
_symmetry.space_group_name_H-M   'P 1'
#
loop_
_entity.id
_entity.type
_entity.pdbx_description
1 polymer ?
#
loop_
_entity_poly.entity_id
_entity_poly.type
_entity_poly.pdbx_seq_one_letter_code
_entity_poly.pdbx_strand_id
1 'polypeptide(L)'
;MKNNKFGISIALASVLCACANAQVMDIGTNYYRDYLDFAQNKGAFTPQDTPLEFAQRNGDKFTFDKIPNSGARNNKGNFTSLGRNFVVTANHTLDAAAASNFNENRGWFGNTKYEYLTSHTATPTERLYNSDTAYMRTTKYIVEGQIDPIDVPNLDISGNSRATDEANIDKIQNYLNDIKNSGGARGDSVLAYQAGTGALGLEKPKIDTDGYSDVVSAREFEDQNIVNQALGGSVNEISTHYSANYKTHISSINRPGVYMFMTSDRGFRNRLLPGDSGSGFFVYDTVAQKWVLVGVLSAVADNSNHASIVTMRDFSDYRRNYENLVSGLNVSNTQ
;
A
#
# COMPACT_ATOMS: atom_id res chain seq x y z
N MET A 1 48.21 27.75 36.32
CA MET A 1 47.45 28.12 35.09
C MET A 1 48.17 27.43 33.93
N LYS A 2 47.63 26.45 33.20
CA LYS A 2 46.29 26.27 32.62
C LYS A 2 45.91 24.77 32.63
N ASN A 3 44.68 24.47 33.02
CA ASN A 3 44.05 23.17 32.86
C ASN A 3 43.60 23.01 31.40
N ASN A 4 44.21 22.12 30.63
CA ASN A 4 43.66 21.69 29.34
C ASN A 4 42.68 20.54 29.58
N LYS A 5 41.40 20.88 29.74
CA LYS A 5 40.32 19.90 29.65
C LYS A 5 40.19 19.49 28.19
N PHE A 6 40.56 18.24 27.89
CA PHE A 6 40.18 17.57 26.65
C PHE A 6 38.66 17.40 26.68
N GLY A 7 37.95 18.32 26.03
CA GLY A 7 36.52 18.19 25.79
C GLY A 7 36.30 17.22 24.63
N ILE A 8 35.95 15.99 24.94
CA ILE A 8 35.37 15.06 23.97
C ILE A 8 34.04 15.68 23.54
N SER A 9 34.02 16.31 22.37
CA SER A 9 32.76 16.66 21.70
C SER A 9 32.16 15.35 21.22
N ILE A 10 31.30 14.76 22.04
CA ILE A 10 30.29 13.82 21.56
C ILE A 10 29.37 14.67 20.70
N ALA A 11 29.64 14.70 19.39
CA ALA A 11 28.64 15.06 18.41
C ALA A 11 27.56 13.99 18.53
N LEU A 12 26.61 14.24 19.43
CA LEU A 12 25.35 13.53 19.50
C LEU A 12 24.67 13.84 18.17
N ALA A 13 24.88 12.98 17.18
CA ALA A 13 24.12 12.99 15.95
C ALA A 13 22.68 12.73 16.35
N SER A 14 21.94 13.80 16.63
CA SER A 14 20.50 13.79 16.77
C SER A 14 19.92 13.53 15.39
N VAL A 15 20.05 12.28 14.94
CA VAL A 15 19.12 11.66 14.00
C VAL A 15 17.83 11.49 14.82
N LEU A 16 17.13 12.59 15.02
CA LEU A 16 15.71 12.60 15.32
C LEU A 16 15.02 12.10 14.05
N CYS A 17 15.06 10.79 13.83
CA CYS A 17 14.11 10.11 12.97
C CYS A 17 12.80 10.01 13.78
N ALA A 18 12.12 11.15 13.93
CA ALA A 18 10.76 11.20 14.45
C ALA A 18 9.81 10.80 13.32
N CYS A 19 9.84 9.51 12.95
CA CYS A 19 8.97 8.92 11.95
C CYS A 19 8.53 7.54 12.48
N ALA A 20 7.54 7.49 13.37
CA ALA A 20 7.04 6.22 13.88
C ALA A 20 5.61 6.38 14.34
N ASN A 21 4.63 5.73 13.71
CA ASN A 21 3.32 5.50 14.31
C ASN A 21 2.71 4.20 13.71
N ALA A 22 1.69 3.63 14.35
CA ALA A 22 1.18 2.25 14.24
C ALA A 22 0.23 1.82 13.06
N GLN A 23 -0.68 0.89 13.28
CA GLN A 23 -1.87 0.50 12.53
C GLN A 23 -2.90 0.35 13.64
N VAL A 24 -4.05 1.02 13.56
CA VAL A 24 -4.99 1.07 14.68
C VAL A 24 -6.27 0.35 14.32
N MET A 25 -6.41 -0.86 14.87
CA MET A 25 -7.57 -1.71 14.65
C MET A 25 -8.68 -1.38 15.64
N ASP A 26 -9.87 -1.11 15.13
CA ASP A 26 -11.07 -0.96 15.96
C ASP A 26 -11.54 -2.32 16.47
N ILE A 27 -11.14 -2.64 17.71
CA ILE A 27 -11.54 -3.86 18.40
C ILE A 27 -12.84 -3.71 19.20
N GLY A 28 -13.48 -2.54 19.13
CA GLY A 28 -14.85 -2.31 19.60
C GLY A 28 -15.88 -2.84 18.59
N THR A 29 -15.62 -2.62 17.30
CA THR A 29 -16.47 -3.05 16.18
C THR A 29 -16.18 -4.48 15.74
N ASN A 30 -14.92 -4.86 15.54
CA ASN A 30 -14.53 -6.21 15.10
C ASN A 30 -13.62 -6.90 16.14
N TYR A 31 -13.37 -8.21 16.02
CA TYR A 31 -12.31 -8.84 16.79
C TYR A 31 -10.95 -8.58 16.13
N TYR A 32 -9.90 -8.50 16.95
CA TYR A 32 -8.51 -8.37 16.46
C TYR A 32 -8.17 -9.43 15.40
N ARG A 33 -8.62 -10.68 15.60
CA ARG A 33 -8.36 -11.78 14.67
C ARG A 33 -8.99 -11.56 13.30
N ASP A 34 -10.10 -10.84 13.22
CA ASP A 34 -10.81 -10.65 11.94
C ASP A 34 -9.95 -9.85 10.96
N TYR A 35 -9.20 -8.85 11.45
CA TYR A 35 -8.25 -8.10 10.64
C TYR A 35 -7.09 -8.97 10.13
N LEU A 36 -6.62 -9.93 10.94
CA LEU A 36 -5.55 -10.85 10.55
C LEU A 36 -6.04 -11.88 9.54
N ASP A 37 -7.20 -12.49 9.82
CA ASP A 37 -7.81 -13.48 8.94
C ASP A 37 -8.16 -12.85 7.58
N PHE A 38 -8.65 -11.62 7.58
CA PHE A 38 -8.92 -10.86 6.36
C PHE A 38 -7.64 -10.64 5.53
N ALA A 39 -6.58 -10.11 6.13
CA ALA A 39 -5.32 -9.88 5.42
C ALA A 39 -4.66 -11.16 4.89
N GLN A 40 -4.78 -12.26 5.61
CA GLN A 40 -4.07 -13.52 5.31
C GLN A 40 -4.93 -14.53 4.53
N ASN A 41 -6.12 -14.13 4.11
CA ASN A 41 -7.14 -14.98 3.52
C ASN A 41 -7.38 -16.28 4.32
N LYS A 42 -7.63 -16.12 5.63
CA LYS A 42 -7.95 -17.22 6.56
C LYS A 42 -9.40 -17.10 7.04
N GLY A 43 -9.86 -18.14 7.73
CA GLY A 43 -11.21 -18.19 8.27
C GLY A 43 -12.26 -17.99 7.17
N ALA A 44 -13.20 -17.08 7.42
CA ALA A 44 -14.27 -16.74 6.47
C ALA A 44 -13.79 -15.94 5.25
N PHE A 45 -12.57 -15.39 5.27
CA PHE A 45 -12.04 -14.47 4.24
C PHE A 45 -11.26 -15.21 3.14
N THR A 46 -11.74 -16.38 2.73
CA THR A 46 -11.20 -17.07 1.54
C THR A 46 -11.50 -16.21 0.29
N PRO A 47 -10.58 -16.08 -0.69
CA PRO A 47 -10.83 -15.28 -1.88
C PRO A 47 -12.07 -15.76 -2.61
N GLN A 48 -12.98 -14.85 -2.91
CA GLN A 48 -14.25 -15.18 -3.55
C GLN A 48 -14.87 -13.98 -4.24
N ASP A 49 -15.66 -14.27 -5.27
CA ASP A 49 -16.37 -13.30 -6.09
C ASP A 49 -17.81 -13.02 -5.65
N THR A 50 -18.28 -13.75 -4.63
CA THR A 50 -19.60 -13.58 -4.02
C THR A 50 -19.53 -12.73 -2.76
N PRO A 51 -20.58 -11.96 -2.45
CA PRO A 51 -20.62 -11.18 -1.21
C PRO A 51 -20.44 -12.05 0.04
N LEU A 52 -19.64 -11.55 0.99
CA LEU A 52 -19.48 -12.11 2.33
C LEU A 52 -20.16 -11.19 3.34
N GLU A 53 -21.26 -11.65 3.91
CA GLU A 53 -21.83 -11.00 5.10
C GLU A 53 -21.08 -11.48 6.34
N PHE A 54 -20.51 -10.54 7.08
CA PHE A 54 -19.66 -10.76 8.23
C PHE A 54 -20.34 -10.18 9.49
N ALA A 55 -20.59 -11.04 10.48
CA ALA A 55 -21.15 -10.61 11.76
C ALA A 55 -20.05 -9.96 12.63
N GLN A 56 -20.31 -8.75 13.08
CA GLN A 56 -19.36 -7.93 13.82
C GLN A 56 -19.49 -8.14 15.32
N ARG A 57 -18.45 -7.78 16.07
CA ARG A 57 -18.40 -7.95 17.53
C ARG A 57 -19.46 -7.13 18.24
N ASN A 58 -19.77 -5.96 17.71
CA ASN A 58 -20.78 -5.04 18.25
C ASN A 58 -22.24 -5.49 17.97
N GLY A 59 -22.44 -6.59 17.23
CA GLY A 59 -23.75 -7.11 16.84
C GLY A 59 -24.24 -6.63 15.47
N ASP A 60 -23.56 -5.68 14.85
CA ASP A 60 -23.84 -5.24 13.49
C ASP A 60 -23.32 -6.25 12.46
N LYS A 61 -23.53 -5.93 11.18
CA LYS A 61 -23.03 -6.71 10.06
C LYS A 61 -22.26 -5.81 9.09
N PHE A 62 -21.15 -6.32 8.59
CA PHE A 62 -20.42 -5.72 7.49
C PHE A 62 -20.48 -6.63 6.27
N THR A 63 -20.71 -6.07 5.10
CA THR A 63 -20.68 -6.85 3.84
C THR A 63 -19.40 -6.54 3.09
N PHE A 64 -18.66 -7.57 2.69
CA PHE A 64 -17.64 -7.45 1.66
C PHE A 64 -18.29 -7.86 0.34
N ASP A 65 -18.26 -7.00 -0.68
CA ASP A 65 -18.86 -7.37 -1.97
C ASP A 65 -18.10 -8.51 -2.63
N LYS A 66 -16.76 -8.50 -2.46
CA LYS A 66 -15.81 -9.54 -2.89
C LYS A 66 -14.63 -9.59 -1.93
N ILE A 67 -13.91 -10.72 -1.90
CA ILE A 67 -12.68 -10.88 -1.12
C ILE A 67 -11.47 -11.06 -2.06
N PRO A 68 -10.45 -10.18 -2.01
CA PRO A 68 -9.28 -10.30 -2.86
C PRO A 68 -8.37 -11.45 -2.45
N ASN A 69 -7.57 -11.93 -3.40
CA ASN A 69 -6.45 -12.82 -3.10
C ASN A 69 -5.22 -11.99 -2.67
N SER A 70 -4.76 -12.20 -1.44
CA SER A 70 -3.61 -11.54 -0.84
C SER A 70 -2.26 -12.13 -1.28
N GLY A 71 -2.22 -13.20 -2.08
CA GLY A 71 -0.98 -13.86 -2.50
C GLY A 71 -0.01 -12.98 -3.31
N ALA A 72 -0.50 -11.88 -3.87
CA ALA A 72 0.34 -10.86 -4.50
C ALA A 72 1.13 -10.01 -3.50
N ARG A 73 0.80 -10.02 -2.21
CA ARG A 73 1.50 -9.26 -1.16
C ARG A 73 2.63 -10.10 -0.59
N ASN A 74 3.75 -9.47 -0.30
CA ASN A 74 4.76 -10.12 0.53
C ASN A 74 4.24 -10.27 1.97
N ASN A 75 4.90 -11.08 2.80
CA ASN A 75 4.44 -11.40 4.16
C ASN A 75 4.37 -10.18 5.11
N LYS A 76 5.00 -9.05 4.74
CA LYS A 76 4.92 -7.77 5.46
C LYS A 76 3.89 -6.79 4.86
N GLY A 77 3.32 -7.10 3.71
CA GLY A 77 2.43 -6.24 2.94
C GLY A 77 3.11 -5.07 2.22
N ASN A 78 4.35 -4.71 2.56
CA ASN A 78 5.05 -3.54 2.04
C ASN A 78 5.65 -3.70 0.62
N PHE A 79 5.55 -4.87 0.00
CA PHE A 79 5.83 -5.07 -1.42
C PHE A 79 4.69 -5.86 -2.07
N THR A 80 4.33 -5.47 -3.29
CA THR A 80 3.32 -6.16 -4.09
C THR A 80 3.92 -6.72 -5.38
N SER A 81 3.68 -8.01 -5.65
CA SER A 81 4.06 -8.71 -6.87
C SER A 81 3.16 -8.29 -8.04
N LEU A 82 3.79 -7.91 -9.14
CA LEU A 82 3.14 -7.63 -10.42
C LEU A 82 3.32 -8.78 -11.42
N GLY A 83 3.76 -9.95 -10.92
CA GLY A 83 3.99 -11.14 -11.71
C GLY A 83 5.43 -11.31 -12.19
N ARG A 84 5.78 -12.57 -12.50
CA ARG A 84 7.16 -12.98 -12.82
C ARG A 84 8.12 -12.45 -11.75
N ASN A 85 9.15 -11.69 -12.12
CA ASN A 85 10.05 -11.07 -11.16
C ASN A 85 9.87 -9.56 -11.05
N PHE A 86 8.64 -9.05 -11.13
CA PHE A 86 8.37 -7.62 -10.96
C PHE A 86 7.63 -7.36 -9.65
N VAL A 87 8.08 -6.36 -8.90
CA VAL A 87 7.42 -5.90 -7.67
C VAL A 87 7.32 -4.38 -7.65
N VAL A 88 6.38 -3.88 -6.85
CA VAL A 88 6.18 -2.44 -6.60
C VAL A 88 6.08 -2.17 -5.11
N THR A 89 6.57 -1.01 -4.69
CA THR A 89 6.46 -0.46 -3.33
C THR A 89 6.52 1.06 -3.37
N ALA A 90 6.45 1.71 -2.21
CA ALA A 90 6.68 3.14 -2.07
C ALA A 90 8.19 3.45 -2.11
N ASN A 91 8.62 4.45 -2.86
CA ASN A 91 10.05 4.70 -3.05
C ASN A 91 10.79 5.02 -1.75
N HIS A 92 10.18 5.81 -0.87
CA HIS A 92 10.78 6.16 0.42
C HIS A 92 11.01 4.94 1.34
N THR A 93 10.36 3.79 1.08
CA THR A 93 10.66 2.56 1.84
C THR A 93 11.99 1.95 1.42
N LEU A 94 12.48 2.25 0.21
CA LEU A 94 13.80 1.78 -0.24
C LEU A 94 14.94 2.51 0.48
N ASP A 95 14.72 3.76 0.88
CA ASP A 95 15.66 4.53 1.71
C ASP A 95 15.63 4.05 3.17
N ALA A 96 14.47 3.65 3.69
CA ALA A 96 14.37 2.98 4.99
C ALA A 96 15.07 1.60 4.98
N ALA A 97 14.96 0.86 3.87
CA ALA A 97 15.67 -0.40 3.64
C ALA A 97 17.20 -0.22 3.50
N ALA A 98 17.67 1.00 3.22
CA ALA A 98 19.08 1.37 3.13
C ALA A 98 19.76 1.58 4.50
N ALA A 99 18.98 1.73 5.59
CA ALA A 99 19.53 1.79 6.93
C ALA A 99 20.17 0.44 7.28
N SER A 100 21.48 0.45 7.51
CA SER A 100 22.44 -0.67 7.58
C SER A 100 22.13 -1.85 8.52
N ASN A 101 20.95 -1.90 9.15
CA ASN A 101 20.51 -2.94 10.07
C ASN A 101 19.25 -3.69 9.60
N PHE A 102 18.65 -3.34 8.44
CA PHE A 102 17.40 -3.97 7.98
C PHE A 102 17.63 -4.97 6.83
N ASN A 103 17.18 -6.21 7.05
CA ASN A 103 17.10 -7.29 6.07
C ASN A 103 16.06 -7.02 4.95
N GLU A 104 15.87 -5.77 4.53
CA GLU A 104 14.74 -5.34 3.69
C GLU A 104 14.97 -5.41 2.18
N ASN A 105 16.20 -5.66 1.72
CA ASN A 105 16.46 -6.05 0.33
C ASN A 105 15.95 -7.47 0.02
N ARG A 106 15.29 -8.13 0.97
CA ARG A 106 14.72 -9.46 0.79
C ARG A 106 13.33 -9.53 1.40
N GLY A 107 12.42 -10.19 0.72
CA GLY A 107 11.06 -10.42 1.18
C GLY A 107 10.65 -11.88 1.03
N TRP A 108 9.69 -12.29 1.85
CA TRP A 108 9.03 -13.57 1.71
C TRP A 108 7.68 -13.35 1.05
N PHE A 109 7.38 -14.15 0.04
CA PHE A 109 6.01 -14.34 -0.44
C PHE A 109 5.66 -15.78 -0.10
N GLY A 110 4.64 -15.98 0.73
CA GLY A 110 4.35 -17.29 1.31
C GLY A 110 5.60 -17.87 1.98
N ASN A 111 6.11 -18.97 1.44
CA ASN A 111 7.27 -19.70 1.96
C ASN A 111 8.56 -19.49 1.16
N THR A 112 8.55 -18.65 0.12
CA THR A 112 9.72 -18.43 -0.73
C THR A 112 10.35 -17.07 -0.47
N LYS A 113 11.68 -17.07 -0.30
CA LYS A 113 12.46 -15.84 -0.12
C LYS A 113 12.96 -15.32 -1.47
N TYR A 114 12.73 -14.03 -1.71
CA TYR A 114 13.19 -13.31 -2.89
C TYR A 114 14.11 -12.16 -2.48
N GLU A 115 15.07 -11.85 -3.34
CA GLU A 115 15.95 -10.70 -3.19
C GLU A 115 15.54 -9.63 -4.19
N TYR A 116 15.33 -8.41 -3.70
CA TYR A 116 14.97 -7.24 -4.47
C TYR A 116 16.23 -6.60 -5.03
N LEU A 117 16.24 -6.33 -6.33
CA LEU A 117 17.35 -5.70 -7.04
C LEU A 117 17.24 -4.17 -6.93
N THR A 118 17.63 -3.66 -5.77
CA THR A 118 17.65 -2.23 -5.39
C THR A 118 19.02 -1.59 -5.66
N SER A 119 19.15 -0.28 -5.36
CA SER A 119 20.38 0.53 -5.47
C SER A 119 21.55 -0.03 -4.66
N HIS A 120 21.28 -0.95 -3.73
CA HIS A 120 22.23 -1.60 -2.86
C HIS A 120 22.69 -2.97 -3.39
N THR A 121 22.20 -3.38 -4.55
CA THR A 121 22.61 -4.61 -5.22
C THR A 121 23.59 -4.32 -6.36
N ALA A 122 24.33 -5.35 -6.79
CA ALA A 122 25.29 -5.19 -7.89
C ALA A 122 24.62 -4.88 -9.26
N THR A 123 23.34 -5.24 -9.42
CA THR A 123 22.58 -5.01 -10.65
C THR A 123 21.24 -4.35 -10.30
N PRO A 124 21.24 -3.06 -9.92
CA PRO A 124 20.03 -2.34 -9.54
C PRO A 124 19.04 -2.29 -10.71
N THR A 125 17.77 -2.39 -10.38
CA THR A 125 16.67 -2.38 -11.36
C THR A 125 15.52 -1.48 -10.94
N GLU A 126 15.62 -0.86 -9.76
CA GLU A 126 14.61 0.04 -9.24
C GLU A 126 14.48 1.28 -10.12
N ARG A 127 13.25 1.69 -10.37
CA ARG A 127 12.94 2.93 -11.08
C ARG A 127 11.73 3.59 -10.46
N LEU A 128 11.90 4.88 -10.16
CA LEU A 128 10.88 5.73 -9.58
C LEU A 128 9.96 6.30 -10.67
N TYR A 129 8.67 6.09 -10.48
CA TYR A 129 7.57 6.67 -11.24
C TYR A 129 6.69 7.50 -10.32
N ASN A 130 5.94 8.43 -10.91
CA ASN A 130 5.09 9.35 -10.18
C ASN A 130 5.87 10.04 -9.05
N SER A 131 5.25 10.30 -7.90
CA SER A 131 5.93 10.89 -6.76
C SER A 131 6.71 9.88 -5.91
N ASP A 132 6.17 8.68 -5.71
CA ASP A 132 6.67 7.75 -4.70
C ASP A 132 6.39 6.29 -5.07
N THR A 133 6.15 5.98 -6.36
CA THR A 133 5.94 4.60 -6.82
C THR A 133 7.26 4.03 -7.36
N ALA A 134 7.81 3.00 -6.72
CA ALA A 134 9.03 2.36 -7.21
C ALA A 134 8.75 0.95 -7.72
N TYR A 135 9.09 0.69 -8.98
CA TYR A 135 9.12 -0.66 -9.54
C TYR A 135 10.54 -1.20 -9.49
N MET A 136 10.71 -2.48 -9.19
CA MET A 136 11.99 -3.18 -9.22
C MET A 136 11.80 -4.65 -9.56
N ARG A 137 12.92 -5.37 -9.76
CA ARG A 137 12.91 -6.80 -10.01
C ARG A 137 13.34 -7.61 -8.80
N THR A 138 12.87 -8.86 -8.76
CA THR A 138 13.43 -9.89 -7.90
C THR A 138 14.46 -10.76 -8.64
N THR A 139 15.33 -11.44 -7.91
CA THR A 139 16.31 -12.39 -8.47
C THR A 139 15.68 -13.64 -9.10
N LYS A 140 14.41 -13.95 -8.79
CA LYS A 140 13.66 -15.12 -9.30
C LYS A 140 12.19 -14.77 -9.52
N TYR A 141 11.51 -15.56 -10.35
CA TYR A 141 10.07 -15.42 -10.57
C TYR A 141 9.29 -15.78 -9.30
N ILE A 142 8.39 -14.89 -8.91
CA ILE A 142 7.43 -15.05 -7.81
C ILE A 142 6.34 -16.01 -8.26
N VAL A 143 6.05 -17.01 -7.43
CA VAL A 143 5.12 -18.11 -7.77
C VAL A 143 3.84 -18.07 -6.92
N GLU A 144 3.80 -17.27 -5.87
CA GLU A 144 2.71 -17.24 -4.89
C GLU A 144 1.51 -16.42 -5.33
N GLY A 145 1.71 -15.41 -6.18
CA GLY A 145 0.63 -14.57 -6.67
C GLY A 145 1.12 -13.31 -7.36
N GLN A 146 0.18 -12.63 -8.01
CA GLN A 146 0.38 -11.37 -8.71
C GLN A 146 -0.93 -10.59 -8.79
N ILE A 147 -0.82 -9.29 -9.00
CA ILE A 147 -1.95 -8.42 -9.31
C ILE A 147 -1.57 -7.42 -10.39
N ASP A 148 -2.51 -7.09 -11.27
CA ASP A 148 -2.29 -6.07 -12.28
C ASP A 148 -2.47 -4.67 -11.68
N PRO A 149 -1.61 -3.70 -12.04
CA PRO A 149 -1.90 -2.28 -11.83
C PRO A 149 -3.21 -1.85 -12.49
N ILE A 150 -3.85 -0.78 -11.98
CA ILE A 150 -5.03 -0.20 -12.62
C ILE A 150 -4.69 0.28 -14.04
N ASP A 151 -5.54 -0.06 -14.99
CA ASP A 151 -5.36 0.27 -16.41
C ASP A 151 -6.35 1.36 -16.83
N VAL A 152 -5.99 2.61 -16.53
CA VAL A 152 -6.79 3.77 -16.92
C VAL A 152 -6.46 4.15 -18.36
N PRO A 153 -7.46 4.17 -19.27
CA PRO A 153 -7.24 4.49 -20.69
C PRO A 153 -6.61 5.88 -20.90
N ASN A 154 -5.72 5.97 -21.89
CA ASN A 154 -5.09 7.22 -22.34
C ASN A 154 -4.29 7.96 -21.25
N LEU A 155 -3.85 7.28 -20.19
CA LEU A 155 -2.88 7.85 -19.26
C LEU A 155 -1.54 8.13 -19.93
N ASP A 156 -0.98 9.28 -19.60
CA ASP A 156 0.41 9.59 -19.87
C ASP A 156 1.30 8.94 -18.80
N ILE A 157 2.53 8.58 -19.17
CA ILE A 157 3.51 8.05 -18.21
C ILE A 157 3.77 9.13 -17.16
N SER A 158 3.69 8.76 -15.89
CA SER A 158 3.95 9.67 -14.79
C SER A 158 5.41 10.14 -14.79
N GLY A 159 5.62 11.40 -14.42
CA GLY A 159 6.93 12.04 -14.51
C GLY A 159 6.99 13.33 -13.68
N ASN A 160 7.92 14.22 -14.02
CA ASN A 160 8.09 15.49 -13.29
C ASN A 160 7.30 16.66 -13.92
N SER A 161 6.22 16.36 -14.66
CA SER A 161 5.43 17.36 -15.39
C SER A 161 4.10 17.60 -14.70
N ARG A 162 3.98 18.73 -14.01
CA ARG A 162 2.73 19.15 -13.35
C ARG A 162 1.53 19.13 -14.29
N ALA A 163 1.68 19.66 -15.51
CA ALA A 163 0.59 19.71 -16.48
C ALA A 163 0.13 18.30 -16.89
N THR A 164 1.07 17.35 -17.01
CA THR A 164 0.76 15.95 -17.32
C THR A 164 0.06 15.27 -16.15
N ASP A 165 0.55 15.47 -14.94
CA ASP A 165 -0.04 14.90 -13.73
C ASP A 165 -1.45 15.45 -13.46
N GLU A 166 -1.64 16.77 -13.62
CA GLU A 166 -2.95 17.40 -13.50
C GLU A 166 -3.93 16.89 -14.56
N ALA A 167 -3.51 16.71 -15.82
CA ALA A 167 -4.35 16.12 -16.85
C ALA A 167 -4.66 14.63 -16.60
N ASN A 168 -3.74 13.89 -15.97
CA ASN A 168 -3.95 12.50 -15.61
C ASN A 168 -4.97 12.34 -14.46
N ILE A 169 -5.07 13.31 -13.55
CA ILE A 169 -6.05 13.27 -12.45
C ILE A 169 -7.47 13.14 -12.98
N ASP A 170 -7.86 13.95 -13.97
CA ASP A 170 -9.20 13.90 -14.54
C ASP A 170 -9.52 12.52 -15.13
N LYS A 171 -8.54 11.91 -15.83
CA LYS A 171 -8.67 10.56 -16.41
C LYS A 171 -8.86 9.51 -15.31
N ILE A 172 -8.11 9.61 -14.21
CA ILE A 172 -8.21 8.70 -13.06
C ILE A 172 -9.56 8.86 -12.34
N GLN A 173 -9.99 10.09 -12.09
CA GLN A 173 -11.26 10.39 -11.45
C GLN A 173 -12.44 9.89 -12.30
N ASN A 174 -12.40 10.11 -13.62
CA ASN A 174 -13.42 9.59 -14.54
C ASN A 174 -13.47 8.06 -14.53
N TYR A 175 -12.31 7.39 -14.58
CA TYR A 175 -12.30 5.92 -14.57
C TYR A 175 -12.82 5.33 -13.25
N LEU A 176 -12.57 5.96 -12.11
CA LEU A 176 -13.18 5.55 -10.84
C LEU A 176 -14.70 5.80 -10.82
N ASN A 177 -15.19 6.84 -11.49
CA ASN A 177 -16.62 7.01 -11.73
C ASN A 177 -17.18 5.89 -12.61
N ASP A 178 -16.44 5.41 -13.62
CA ASP A 178 -16.86 4.28 -14.44
C ASP A 178 -16.94 2.98 -13.63
N ILE A 179 -15.98 2.74 -12.72
CA ILE A 179 -16.04 1.62 -11.76
C ILE A 179 -17.30 1.75 -10.89
N LYS A 180 -17.58 2.93 -10.32
CA LYS A 180 -18.81 3.17 -9.57
C LYS A 180 -20.06 2.90 -10.41
N ASN A 181 -20.14 3.45 -11.61
CA ASN A 181 -21.30 3.33 -12.51
C ASN A 181 -21.54 1.89 -12.98
N SER A 182 -20.50 1.05 -12.96
CA SER A 182 -20.59 -0.39 -13.23
C SER A 182 -20.85 -1.24 -11.97
N GLY A 183 -21.13 -0.61 -10.82
CA GLY A 183 -21.54 -1.29 -9.59
C GLY A 183 -20.39 -1.60 -8.61
N GLY A 184 -19.19 -1.06 -8.83
CA GLY A 184 -18.01 -1.29 -7.99
C GLY A 184 -17.90 -0.38 -6.76
N ALA A 185 -18.97 0.29 -6.37
CA ALA A 185 -18.98 1.27 -5.28
C ALA A 185 -20.13 1.07 -4.29
N ARG A 186 -19.88 1.42 -3.03
CA ARG A 186 -20.89 1.58 -1.99
C ARG A 186 -21.23 3.06 -1.87
N GLY A 187 -22.38 3.44 -2.43
CA GLY A 187 -22.76 4.86 -2.55
C GLY A 187 -21.79 5.60 -3.48
N ASP A 188 -21.07 6.57 -2.94
CA ASP A 188 -20.10 7.40 -3.69
C ASP A 188 -18.65 6.95 -3.51
N SER A 189 -18.42 5.79 -2.89
CA SER A 189 -17.09 5.32 -2.52
C SER A 189 -16.78 3.95 -3.15
N VAL A 190 -15.66 3.86 -3.85
CA VAL A 190 -15.08 2.59 -4.29
C VAL A 190 -14.29 1.99 -3.13
N LEU A 191 -14.56 0.73 -2.79
CA LEU A 191 -13.87 0.05 -1.70
C LEU A 191 -12.48 -0.42 -2.14
N ALA A 192 -11.49 -0.12 -1.32
CA ALA A 192 -10.09 -0.47 -1.51
C ALA A 192 -9.54 -1.22 -0.30
N TYR A 193 -9.01 -2.40 -0.58
CA TYR A 193 -8.55 -3.35 0.42
C TYR A 193 -7.03 -3.28 0.55
N GLN A 194 -6.56 -3.04 1.76
CA GLN A 194 -5.14 -2.92 2.09
C GLN A 194 -4.78 -3.97 3.15
N ALA A 195 -3.52 -4.38 3.15
CA ALA A 195 -2.96 -5.16 4.24
C ALA A 195 -1.47 -4.84 4.42
N GLY A 196 -1.03 -4.72 5.67
CA GLY A 196 0.33 -4.32 6.06
C GLY A 196 0.70 -4.77 7.46
N THR A 197 1.98 -4.59 7.81
CA THR A 197 2.52 -4.87 9.15
C THR A 197 3.04 -3.59 9.81
N GLY A 198 2.33 -2.46 9.66
CA GLY A 198 2.56 -1.28 10.48
C GLY A 198 2.63 -1.61 11.97
N ALA A 199 3.20 -0.71 12.78
CA ALA A 199 3.27 -0.91 14.24
C ALA A 199 1.87 -1.22 14.81
N LEU A 200 1.66 -1.95 15.90
CA LEU A 200 0.28 -2.35 16.27
C LEU A 200 -0.34 -1.43 17.33
N GLY A 201 -1.54 -0.94 17.07
CA GLY A 201 -2.43 -0.26 18.01
C GLY A 201 -3.83 -0.89 17.98
N LEU A 202 -4.49 -0.92 19.13
CA LEU A 202 -5.85 -1.46 19.28
C LEU A 202 -6.72 -0.41 19.96
N GLU A 203 -7.83 -0.03 19.33
CA GLU A 203 -8.73 0.99 19.87
C GLU A 203 -10.14 0.45 20.09
N LYS A 204 -10.89 1.11 20.97
CA LYS A 204 -12.33 0.90 21.17
C LYS A 204 -13.02 2.27 21.13
N PRO A 205 -13.52 2.72 19.97
CA PRO A 205 -14.20 3.99 19.86
C PRO A 205 -15.43 4.03 20.78
N LYS A 206 -15.65 5.13 21.50
CA LYS A 206 -16.91 5.34 22.25
C LYS A 206 -18.06 5.57 21.26
N ILE A 207 -19.22 4.96 21.53
CA ILE A 207 -20.34 4.84 20.60
C ILE A 207 -21.18 6.12 20.48
N ASP A 208 -21.12 7.07 21.42
CA ASP A 208 -22.12 8.14 21.48
C ASP A 208 -21.59 9.53 21.11
N THR A 209 -22.34 10.18 20.23
CA THR A 209 -22.27 11.54 19.68
C THR A 209 -21.25 11.81 18.57
N ASP A 210 -21.66 12.62 17.59
CA ASP A 210 -20.99 13.02 16.34
C ASP A 210 -19.63 13.75 16.51
N GLY A 211 -18.83 13.39 17.51
CA GLY A 211 -17.50 13.88 17.76
C GLY A 211 -16.52 12.72 17.75
N TYR A 212 -15.49 12.86 16.93
CA TYR A 212 -14.20 12.17 17.09
C TYR A 212 -13.95 11.84 18.58
N SER A 213 -14.08 10.58 18.98
CA SER A 213 -13.64 10.10 20.31
C SER A 213 -12.19 10.50 20.52
N ASP A 214 -11.76 10.73 21.77
CA ASP A 214 -10.35 10.71 22.17
C ASP A 214 -9.69 9.53 21.46
N VAL A 215 -9.04 9.84 20.34
CA VAL A 215 -8.20 8.92 19.62
C VAL A 215 -7.01 8.83 20.54
N VAL A 216 -6.80 7.65 21.13
CA VAL A 216 -5.52 7.34 21.76
C VAL A 216 -4.50 7.67 20.69
N SER A 217 -3.80 8.78 20.89
CA SER A 217 -3.01 9.35 19.81
C SER A 217 -1.98 8.30 19.45
N ALA A 218 -1.55 8.29 18.19
CA ALA A 218 -0.49 7.41 17.74
C ALA A 218 0.71 7.36 18.76
N ARG A 219 0.96 8.49 19.47
CA ARG A 219 1.96 8.66 20.52
C ARG A 219 1.78 7.76 21.75
N GLU A 220 0.56 7.51 22.20
CA GLU A 220 0.31 6.68 23.38
C GLU A 220 0.53 5.18 23.11
N PHE A 221 0.53 4.75 21.83
CA PHE A 221 0.97 3.42 21.42
C PHE A 221 2.47 3.36 21.12
N GLU A 222 3.07 4.43 20.61
CA GLU A 222 4.53 4.56 20.41
C GLU A 222 5.31 4.30 21.70
N ASP A 223 4.84 4.82 22.84
CA ASP A 223 5.48 4.66 24.15
C ASP A 223 5.48 3.20 24.67
N GLN A 224 4.73 2.29 24.05
CA GLN A 224 4.58 0.90 24.51
C GLN A 224 5.54 -0.10 23.84
N ASN A 225 6.34 0.31 22.84
CA ASN A 225 7.34 -0.54 22.15
C ASN A 225 6.79 -1.88 21.61
N ILE A 226 5.52 -1.92 21.18
CA ILE A 226 4.90 -3.15 20.64
C ILE A 226 5.33 -3.35 19.19
N VAL A 227 6.28 -4.25 18.96
CA VAL A 227 6.66 -4.69 17.60
C VAL A 227 5.59 -5.63 17.06
N ASN A 228 4.91 -5.20 16.01
CA ASN A 228 3.94 -6.02 15.30
C ASN A 228 4.61 -6.82 14.18
N GLN A 229 4.34 -8.12 14.12
CA GLN A 229 4.67 -8.96 12.96
C GLN A 229 3.42 -9.56 12.30
N ALA A 230 2.23 -9.17 12.77
CA ALA A 230 0.96 -9.68 12.26
C ALA A 230 0.48 -8.79 11.11
N LEU A 231 0.34 -9.40 9.93
CA LEU A 231 -0.25 -8.78 8.75
C LEU A 231 -1.73 -8.53 9.04
N GLY A 232 -2.11 -7.26 9.18
CA GLY A 232 -3.47 -6.80 9.44
C GLY A 232 -4.08 -6.17 8.21
N GLY A 233 -5.38 -6.39 7.99
CA GLY A 233 -6.10 -5.87 6.84
C GLY A 233 -6.89 -4.61 7.17
N SER A 234 -7.16 -3.79 6.17
CA SER A 234 -7.92 -2.55 6.25
C SER A 234 -8.85 -2.42 5.04
N VAL A 235 -10.07 -1.94 5.28
CA VAL A 235 -10.98 -1.50 4.22
C VAL A 235 -10.94 0.03 4.18
N ASN A 236 -10.78 0.57 2.98
CA ASN A 236 -10.66 2.00 2.73
C ASN A 236 -11.63 2.40 1.63
N GLU A 237 -12.01 3.66 1.61
CA GLU A 237 -12.99 4.24 0.71
C GLU A 237 -12.29 5.29 -0.16
N ILE A 238 -12.37 5.11 -1.48
CA ILE A 238 -11.97 6.12 -2.46
C ILE A 238 -13.23 6.86 -2.90
N SER A 239 -13.39 8.11 -2.47
CA SER A 239 -14.52 8.93 -2.90
C SER A 239 -14.41 9.27 -4.39
N THR A 240 -15.47 9.02 -5.17
CA THR A 240 -15.47 9.37 -6.60
C THR A 240 -15.54 10.88 -6.87
N HIS A 241 -15.80 11.70 -5.84
CA HIS A 241 -15.81 13.16 -5.94
C HIS A 241 -14.43 13.78 -5.76
N TYR A 242 -13.50 13.06 -5.10
CA TYR A 242 -12.17 13.57 -4.76
C TYR A 242 -11.17 12.42 -4.62
N SER A 243 -11.03 11.61 -5.67
CA SER A 243 -10.24 10.38 -5.60
C SER A 243 -8.75 10.57 -5.82
N ALA A 244 -8.36 11.53 -6.67
CA ALA A 244 -6.97 11.75 -7.07
C ALA A 244 -6.60 13.24 -7.06
N ASN A 245 -5.37 13.55 -6.65
CA ASN A 245 -4.88 14.92 -6.48
C ASN A 245 -3.41 15.09 -6.77
N TYR A 246 -3.03 16.26 -7.29
CA TYR A 246 -1.65 16.65 -7.44
C TYR A 246 -1.15 17.23 -6.12
N LYS A 247 0.00 16.76 -5.65
CA LYS A 247 0.70 17.34 -4.50
C LYS A 247 2.13 17.64 -4.90
N THR A 248 2.64 18.78 -4.44
CA THR A 248 4.06 19.13 -4.60
C THR A 248 4.94 18.50 -3.53
N HIS A 249 4.37 18.32 -2.33
CA HIS A 249 5.00 17.73 -1.17
C HIS A 249 3.93 17.01 -0.34
N ILE A 250 4.29 15.89 0.27
CA ILE A 250 3.46 15.24 1.28
C ILE A 250 4.34 14.60 2.37
N SER A 251 4.13 14.99 3.63
CA SER A 251 4.93 14.48 4.75
C SER A 251 6.44 14.58 4.44
N SER A 252 7.20 13.47 4.55
CA SER A 252 8.63 13.34 4.23
C SER A 252 8.94 13.15 2.74
N ILE A 253 7.93 13.15 1.86
CA ILE A 253 8.09 12.94 0.42
C ILE A 253 8.13 14.30 -0.30
N ASN A 254 9.34 14.67 -0.72
CA ASN A 254 9.64 15.94 -1.40
C ASN A 254 9.69 15.78 -2.93
N ARG A 255 8.70 15.08 -3.49
CA ARG A 255 8.55 14.94 -4.94
C ARG A 255 7.11 15.25 -5.32
N PRO A 256 6.86 15.97 -6.43
CA PRO A 256 5.52 16.16 -6.92
C PRO A 256 4.96 14.88 -7.56
N GLY A 257 3.63 14.75 -7.55
CA GLY A 257 2.93 13.75 -8.35
C GLY A 257 1.47 13.58 -7.97
N VAL A 258 0.86 12.53 -8.54
CA VAL A 258 -0.55 12.18 -8.34
C VAL A 258 -0.71 11.21 -7.19
N TYR A 259 -1.58 11.58 -6.23
CA TYR A 259 -1.93 10.75 -5.09
C TYR A 259 -3.40 10.40 -5.11
N MET A 260 -3.69 9.13 -4.82
CA MET A 260 -5.02 8.68 -4.47
C MET A 260 -5.32 9.10 -3.03
N PHE A 261 -6.49 9.66 -2.80
CA PHE A 261 -7.00 10.00 -1.48
C PHE A 261 -8.03 8.97 -1.05
N MET A 262 -7.85 8.44 0.16
CA MET A 262 -8.69 7.36 0.69
C MET A 262 -8.92 7.59 2.17
N THR A 263 -10.05 7.13 2.69
CA THR A 263 -10.34 7.15 4.13
C THR A 263 -10.64 5.75 4.63
N SER A 264 -10.24 5.39 5.85
CA SER A 264 -10.58 4.07 6.41
C SER A 264 -12.09 3.95 6.61
N ASP A 265 -12.67 2.84 6.14
CA ASP A 265 -14.08 2.50 6.30
C ASP A 265 -14.40 2.34 7.80
N ARG A 266 -15.54 2.88 8.24
CA ARG A 266 -15.92 2.89 9.66
C ARG A 266 -16.40 1.53 10.18
N GLY A 267 -16.97 0.69 9.31
CA GLY A 267 -17.42 -0.66 9.65
C GLY A 267 -16.27 -1.64 9.78
N PHE A 268 -15.21 -1.49 8.97
CA PHE A 268 -14.00 -2.33 9.07
C PHE A 268 -12.73 -1.49 9.21
N ARG A 269 -12.67 -0.73 10.31
CA ARG A 269 -11.61 0.26 10.53
C ARG A 269 -10.30 -0.35 11.02
N ASN A 270 -9.29 -0.27 10.17
CA ASN A 270 -7.88 -0.37 10.56
C ASN A 270 -7.14 0.86 9.99
N ARG A 271 -6.80 1.83 10.85
CA ARG A 271 -6.08 3.03 10.43
C ARG A 271 -4.65 2.67 10.09
N LEU A 272 -4.15 3.18 8.97
CA LEU A 272 -2.79 2.92 8.53
C LEU A 272 -1.85 3.95 9.16
N LEU A 273 -0.64 3.54 9.57
CA LEU A 273 0.40 4.49 10.00
C LEU A 273 1.81 3.96 9.63
N PRO A 274 2.93 4.65 9.98
CA PRO A 274 4.28 4.21 9.62
C PRO A 274 4.58 2.71 9.81
N GLY A 275 5.26 2.15 8.80
CA GLY A 275 5.45 0.71 8.67
C GLY A 275 4.43 0.04 7.75
N ASP A 276 3.27 0.67 7.49
CA ASP A 276 2.39 0.29 6.38
C ASP A 276 2.82 0.91 5.04
N SER A 277 3.82 1.80 5.04
CA SER A 277 4.38 2.39 3.82
C SER A 277 4.72 1.32 2.79
N GLY A 278 4.34 1.56 1.53
CA GLY A 278 4.51 0.63 0.42
C GLY A 278 3.42 -0.44 0.31
N SER A 279 2.52 -0.56 1.28
CA SER A 279 1.41 -1.50 1.19
C SER A 279 0.43 -1.14 0.07
N GLY A 280 0.05 -2.15 -0.72
CA GLY A 280 -0.82 -1.96 -1.88
C GLY A 280 -2.30 -1.79 -1.52
N PHE A 281 -3.03 -1.01 -2.30
CA PHE A 281 -4.49 -0.92 -2.24
C PHE A 281 -5.12 -1.67 -3.41
N PHE A 282 -5.94 -2.68 -3.11
CA PHE A 282 -6.60 -3.50 -4.11
C PHE A 282 -8.05 -3.07 -4.28
N VAL A 283 -8.48 -2.82 -5.50
CA VAL A 283 -9.86 -2.48 -5.85
C VAL A 283 -10.38 -3.54 -6.81
N TYR A 284 -11.65 -3.89 -6.70
CA TYR A 284 -12.29 -4.69 -7.75
C TYR A 284 -12.77 -3.74 -8.84
N ASP A 285 -12.09 -3.78 -9.98
CA ASP A 285 -12.46 -3.02 -11.18
C ASP A 285 -13.64 -3.72 -11.86
N THR A 286 -14.84 -3.17 -11.71
CA THR A 286 -16.06 -3.68 -12.33
C THR A 286 -16.17 -3.38 -13.83
N VAL A 287 -15.34 -2.49 -14.37
CA VAL A 287 -15.23 -2.29 -15.83
C VAL A 287 -14.41 -3.44 -16.42
N ALA A 288 -13.27 -3.77 -15.82
CA ALA A 288 -12.37 -4.83 -16.25
C ALA A 288 -12.71 -6.23 -15.66
N GLN A 289 -13.68 -6.30 -14.74
CA GLN A 289 -14.11 -7.51 -14.02
C GLN A 289 -12.96 -8.26 -13.31
N LYS A 290 -12.04 -7.52 -12.68
CA LYS A 290 -10.88 -8.10 -11.99
C LYS A 290 -10.37 -7.25 -10.82
N TRP A 291 -9.65 -7.89 -9.90
CA TRP A 291 -8.88 -7.17 -8.88
C TRP A 291 -7.68 -6.45 -9.49
N VAL A 292 -7.50 -5.18 -9.13
CA VAL A 292 -6.39 -4.33 -9.57
C VAL A 292 -5.72 -3.62 -8.40
N LEU A 293 -4.43 -3.36 -8.52
CA LEU A 293 -3.66 -2.52 -7.61
C LEU A 293 -3.79 -1.05 -8.06
N VAL A 294 -4.34 -0.20 -7.19
CA VAL A 294 -4.56 1.22 -7.54
C VAL A 294 -3.47 2.15 -7.01
N GLY A 295 -2.75 1.75 -5.96
CA GLY A 295 -1.70 2.58 -5.37
C GLY A 295 -0.95 1.86 -4.26
N VAL A 296 0.17 2.45 -3.86
CA VAL A 296 0.96 2.04 -2.68
C VAL A 296 0.90 3.13 -1.63
N LEU A 297 0.76 2.78 -0.36
CA LEU A 297 0.68 3.75 0.72
C LEU A 297 1.97 4.58 0.80
N SER A 298 1.82 5.90 0.69
CA SER A 298 2.94 6.84 0.72
C SER A 298 2.94 7.67 1.99
N ALA A 299 1.77 8.16 2.40
CA ALA A 299 1.64 8.97 3.61
C ALA A 299 0.27 8.79 4.25
N VAL A 300 0.22 9.07 5.55
CA VAL A 300 -0.99 9.03 6.36
C VAL A 300 -1.18 10.38 7.06
N ALA A 301 -2.44 10.79 7.23
CA ALA A 301 -2.83 11.96 7.99
C ALA A 301 -4.16 11.69 8.69
N ASP A 302 -4.09 11.36 9.98
CA ASP A 302 -5.24 10.96 10.81
C ASP A 302 -6.00 9.73 10.28
N ASN A 303 -7.14 9.96 9.61
CA ASN A 303 -7.96 8.94 8.93
C ASN A 303 -7.81 8.98 7.41
N SER A 304 -6.98 9.89 6.91
CA SER A 304 -6.70 10.07 5.48
C SER A 304 -5.46 9.31 5.08
N ASN A 305 -5.58 8.52 4.03
CA ASN A 305 -4.52 7.72 3.46
C ASN A 305 -4.20 8.26 2.06
N HIS A 306 -2.92 8.54 1.84
CA HIS A 306 -2.42 9.03 0.56
C HIS A 306 -1.58 7.93 -0.08
N ALA A 307 -2.04 7.43 -1.22
CA ALA A 307 -1.33 6.41 -1.97
C ALA A 307 -0.76 6.99 -3.26
N SER A 308 0.53 6.79 -3.51
CA SER A 308 1.09 7.07 -4.84
C SER A 308 0.47 6.10 -5.84
N ILE A 309 -0.11 6.62 -6.92
CA ILE A 309 -0.85 5.79 -7.87
C ILE A 309 0.10 4.79 -8.58
N VAL A 310 -0.41 3.58 -8.82
CA VAL A 310 0.30 2.49 -9.53
C VAL A 310 -0.50 2.17 -10.78
N THR A 311 0.04 2.47 -11.96
CA THR A 311 -0.70 2.37 -13.23
C THR A 311 -0.09 1.34 -14.18
N MET A 312 -0.92 0.69 -14.99
CA MET A 312 -0.45 -0.22 -16.04
C MET A 312 0.43 0.50 -17.06
N ARG A 313 0.17 1.79 -17.27
CA ARG A 313 0.96 2.66 -18.15
C ARG A 313 2.41 2.76 -17.69
N ASP A 314 2.62 3.11 -16.42
CA ASP A 314 3.95 3.24 -15.82
C ASP A 314 4.66 1.88 -15.73
N PHE A 315 3.92 0.84 -15.31
CA PHE A 315 4.48 -0.50 -15.24
C PHE A 315 4.90 -1.02 -16.62
N SER A 316 4.14 -0.73 -17.69
CA SER A 316 4.50 -1.13 -19.05
C SER A 316 5.74 -0.41 -19.57
N ASP A 317 5.93 0.87 -19.24
CA ASP A 317 7.16 1.60 -19.56
C ASP A 317 8.37 0.99 -18.85
N TYR A 318 8.21 0.66 -17.57
CA TYR A 318 9.24 0.00 -16.77
C TYR A 318 9.60 -1.38 -17.32
N ARG A 319 8.58 -2.24 -17.50
CA ARG A 319 8.71 -3.64 -17.91
C ARG A 319 9.42 -3.81 -19.25
N ARG A 320 9.19 -2.89 -20.20
CA ARG A 320 9.81 -2.94 -21.54
C ARG A 320 11.33 -2.96 -21.51
N ASN A 321 11.97 -2.42 -20.47
CA ASN A 321 13.42 -2.42 -20.34
C ASN A 321 14.00 -3.81 -19.98
N TYR A 322 13.14 -4.78 -19.66
CA TYR A 322 13.52 -6.09 -19.16
C TYR A 322 12.88 -7.26 -19.92
N GLU A 323 12.10 -6.97 -20.96
CA GLU A 323 11.47 -7.96 -21.83
C GLU A 323 12.03 -7.81 -23.24
N ASN A 324 12.59 -8.89 -23.78
CA ASN A 324 12.97 -8.97 -25.18
C ASN A 324 11.84 -9.68 -25.94
N LEU A 325 11.27 -8.99 -26.93
CA LEU A 325 10.33 -9.62 -27.86
C LEU A 325 11.11 -10.58 -28.77
N VAL A 326 10.86 -11.87 -28.61
CA VAL A 326 11.36 -12.88 -29.56
C VAL A 326 10.26 -13.12 -30.60
N SER A 327 10.37 -12.47 -31.76
CA SER A 327 9.48 -12.73 -32.90
C SER A 327 10.05 -13.85 -33.78
N GLY A 328 9.17 -14.73 -34.31
CA GLY A 328 9.54 -15.73 -35.30
C GLY A 328 9.77 -17.17 -34.81
N LEU A 329 9.36 -17.53 -33.59
CA LEU A 329 9.36 -18.93 -33.14
C LEU A 329 7.95 -19.52 -33.18
N ASN A 330 7.73 -20.46 -34.11
CA ASN A 330 6.67 -21.46 -33.97
C ASN A 330 7.04 -22.34 -32.77
N VAL A 331 6.66 -21.93 -31.57
CA VAL A 331 6.72 -22.80 -30.41
C VAL A 331 5.56 -23.78 -30.56
N SER A 332 5.84 -24.98 -31.10
CA SER A 332 4.90 -26.09 -30.99
C SER A 332 4.81 -26.44 -29.51
N ASN A 333 3.69 -26.11 -28.86
CA ASN A 333 3.37 -26.59 -27.53
C ASN A 333 3.14 -28.11 -27.60
N THR A 334 4.23 -28.85 -27.60
CA THR A 334 4.26 -30.27 -27.25
C THR A 334 5.17 -30.42 -26.05
N GLN A 335 4.59 -30.27 -24.86
CA GLN A 335 4.90 -31.09 -23.68
C GLN A 335 3.75 -31.00 -22.68
#